data_AF-A0A920KKG7-F1
#
_entry.id   AF-A0A920KKG7-F1
#
_cell.length_a   1.000
_cell.length_b   1.000
_cell.length_c   1.000
_cell.angle_alpha   90.00
_cell.angle_beta   90.00
_cell.angle_gamma   90.00
#
_symmetry.space_group_name_H-M   'P 1'
#
loop_
_entity.id
_entity.type
_entity.pdbx_description
1 polymer ?
#
loop_
_entity_poly.entity_id
_entity_poly.type
_entity_poly.pdbx_seq_one_letter_code
_entity_poly.pdbx_strand_id
1 'polypeptide(L)' 'MLDVYNLMKYLTPYELDHLKHLAHNDHIPYEEINNHYKIDESDLKNLMRFLLNDQDYLNWKKIYKKNKSNMKSR' A
#
# COMPACT_ATOMS: atom_id res chain seq x y z
N MET A 1 9.17 -12.96 -7.54
CA MET A 1 7.71 -13.18 -7.58
C MET A 1 7.31 -13.96 -6.32
N LEU A 2 7.78 -13.53 -5.15
CA LEU A 2 7.35 -14.09 -3.87
C LEU A 2 6.03 -13.42 -3.51
N ASP A 3 4.99 -14.00 -4.09
CA ASP A 3 3.68 -14.23 -3.52
C ASP A 3 2.98 -13.07 -2.79
N VAL A 4 2.52 -12.09 -3.57
CA VAL A 4 1.26 -11.37 -3.26
C VAL A 4 0.17 -12.36 -2.84
N TYR A 5 0.16 -13.57 -3.42
CA TYR A 5 -0.75 -14.65 -3.02
C TYR A 5 -0.54 -15.15 -1.59
N ASN A 6 0.67 -15.13 -1.03
CA ASN A 6 0.91 -15.44 0.37
C ASN A 6 0.49 -14.25 1.25
N LEU A 7 0.74 -13.01 0.83
CA LEU A 7 0.23 -11.82 1.54
C LEU A 7 -1.30 -11.82 1.61
N MET A 8 -1.97 -12.19 0.52
CA MET A 8 -3.43 -12.37 0.49
C MET A 8 -3.94 -13.53 1.35
N LYS A 9 -3.08 -14.51 1.73
CA LYS A 9 -3.47 -15.52 2.73
C LYS A 9 -3.48 -14.97 4.15
N TYR A 10 -2.64 -13.97 4.43
CA TYR A 10 -2.57 -13.33 5.74
C TYR A 10 -3.54 -12.16 5.89
N LEU A 11 -4.04 -11.61 4.78
CA LEU A 11 -4.99 -10.51 4.73
C LEU A 11 -6.39 -11.00 4.39
N THR A 12 -7.35 -10.64 5.21
CA THR A 12 -8.77 -10.87 4.94
C THR A 12 -9.27 -9.99 3.79
N PRO A 13 -10.38 -10.37 3.13
CA PRO A 13 -11.00 -9.54 2.10
C PRO A 13 -11.32 -8.11 2.57
N TYR A 14 -11.66 -7.96 3.85
CA TYR A 14 -11.91 -6.66 4.47
C TYR A 14 -10.65 -5.79 4.53
N GLU A 15 -9.51 -6.38 4.91
CA GLU A 15 -8.23 -5.66 4.97
C GLU A 15 -7.74 -5.27 3.57
N LEU A 16 -7.97 -6.12 2.57
CA LEU A 16 -7.68 -5.80 1.17
C LEU A 16 -8.54 -4.63 0.67
N ASP A 17 -9.83 -4.62 1.00
CA ASP A 17 -10.73 -3.52 0.64
C ASP A 17 -10.36 -2.22 1.34
N HIS A 18 -9.99 -2.29 2.62
CA HIS A 18 -9.52 -1.15 3.38
C HIS A 18 -8.23 -0.56 2.80
N LEU A 19 -7.25 -1.40 2.44
CA LEU A 19 -6.01 -0.98 1.78
C LEU A 19 -6.27 -0.30 0.44
N LYS A 20 -7.21 -0.84 -0.34
CA LYS A 20 -7.64 -0.24 -1.60
C LYS A 20 -8.32 1.11 -1.38
N HIS A 21 -9.18 1.22 -0.37
CA HIS A 21 -9.85 2.47 -0.01
C HIS A 21 -8.84 3.54 0.41
N LEU A 22 -7.86 3.20 1.25
CA LEU A 22 -6.78 4.11 1.63
C LEU A 22 -5.97 4.56 0.42
N ALA A 23 -5.75 3.66 -0.55
CA ALA A 23 -5.01 3.98 -1.78
C ALA A 23 -5.74 4.95 -2.70
N HIS A 24 -7.06 4.91 -2.72
CA HIS A 24 -7.89 5.80 -3.50
C HIS A 24 -8.13 7.16 -2.83
N ASN A 25 -8.04 7.24 -1.49
CA ASN A 25 -8.27 8.49 -0.74
C ASN A 25 -7.00 9.32 -0.48
N ASP A 26 -5.90 9.05 -1.20
CA ASP A 26 -4.61 9.74 -1.07
C ASP A 26 -3.96 9.68 0.34
N HIS A 27 -4.58 9.00 1.31
CA HIS A 27 -4.12 8.92 2.69
C HIS A 27 -3.53 7.54 2.96
N ILE A 28 -2.25 7.38 2.62
CA ILE A 28 -1.47 6.20 3.01
C ILE A 28 -0.22 6.64 3.76
N PRO A 29 -0.27 6.60 5.10
CA PRO A 29 0.92 6.49 5.91
C PRO A 29 1.38 5.04 5.85
N TYR A 30 2.46 4.80 5.10
CA TYR A 30 3.17 3.51 5.08
C TYR A 30 3.35 2.94 6.49
N GLU A 31 3.65 3.81 7.46
CA GLU A 31 3.85 3.43 8.85
C GLU A 31 2.60 2.84 9.51
N GLU A 32 1.38 3.31 9.20
CA GLU A 32 0.16 2.68 9.73
C GLU A 32 -0.04 1.29 9.14
N ILE A 33 0.17 1.15 7.83
CA ILE A 33 0.03 -0.15 7.15
C ILE A 33 1.09 -1.13 7.65
N ASN A 34 2.33 -0.68 7.78
CA ASN A 34 3.42 -1.51 8.32
C ASN A 34 3.18 -1.86 9.80
N ASN A 35 2.72 -0.92 10.62
CA ASN A 35 2.44 -1.20 12.03
C ASN A 35 1.25 -2.15 12.22
N HIS A 36 0.19 -2.02 11.42
CA HIS A 36 -0.99 -2.88 11.51
C HIS A 36 -0.78 -4.26 10.91
N TYR A 37 -0.20 -4.32 9.71
CA TYR A 37 -0.14 -5.56 8.92
C TYR A 37 1.25 -6.20 8.90
N LYS A 38 2.28 -5.52 9.42
CA LYS A 38 3.70 -5.95 9.37
C LYS A 38 4.15 -6.28 7.94
N ILE A 39 3.72 -5.47 6.99
CA ILE A 39 4.04 -5.61 5.56
C ILE A 39 5.16 -4.65 5.19
N ASP A 40 6.21 -5.19 4.58
CA ASP A 40 7.32 -4.40 4.05
C ASP A 40 6.92 -3.52 2.86
N GLU A 41 7.63 -2.40 2.65
CA GLU A 41 7.39 -1.46 1.55
C GLU A 41 7.39 -2.13 0.17
N SER A 42 8.26 -3.13 -0.02
CA SER A 42 8.34 -3.90 -1.26
C SER A 42 7.05 -4.69 -1.50
N ASP A 43 6.55 -5.33 -0.45
CA ASP A 43 5.36 -6.16 -0.48
C ASP A 43 4.10 -5.33 -0.64
N LEU A 44 4.01 -4.20 0.05
CA LEU A 44 2.94 -3.23 -0.13
C LEU A 44 2.90 -2.71 -1.59
N LYS A 45 4.05 -2.40 -2.19
CA LYS A 45 4.09 -1.98 -3.61
C LYS A 45 3.61 -3.07 -4.55
N ASN A 46 3.96 -4.33 -4.28
CA ASN A 46 3.50 -5.47 -5.08
C ASN A 46 2.00 -5.69 -4.92
N LEU A 47 1.49 -5.58 -3.68
CA LEU A 47 0.07 -5.68 -3.36
C LEU A 47 -0.73 -4.56 -4.03
N MET A 48 -0.27 -3.31 -3.94
CA MET A 48 -0.92 -2.16 -4.58
C MET A 48 -0.90 -2.27 -6.11
N ARG A 49 0.19 -2.78 -6.68
CA ARG A 49 0.27 -3.05 -8.13
C ARG A 49 -0.71 -4.15 -8.57
N PHE A 50 -1.05 -5.07 -7.68
CA PHE A 50 -2.02 -6.13 -7.95
C PHE A 50 -3.48 -5.66 -7.74
N LEU A 51 -3.73 -4.85 -6.71
CA LEU A 51 -5.08 -4.37 -6.35
C LEU A 51 -5.56 -3.19 -7.19
N LEU A 52 -4.63 -2.37 -7.69
CA LEU A 52 -4.92 -1.16 -8.46
C LEU A 52 -4.60 -1.38 -9.94
N ASN A 53 -5.29 -0.67 -10.81
CA ASN A 53 -4.92 -0.60 -12.23
C ASN A 53 -3.64 0.22 -12.40
N ASP A 54 -2.97 0.12 -13.56
CA ASP A 54 -1.69 0.83 -13.82
C ASP A 54 -1.78 2.34 -13.54
N GLN A 55 -2.88 2.99 -13.90
CA GLN A 55 -3.05 4.43 -13.71
C GLN A 55 -3.22 4.81 -12.23
N ASP A 56 -4.05 4.08 -11.49
CA ASP A 56 -4.24 4.26 -10.05
C ASP A 56 -2.97 3.96 -9.28
N TYR A 57 -2.24 2.91 -9.66
CA TYR A 57 -0.94 2.57 -9.08
C TYR A 57 0.10 3.69 -9.27
N LEU A 58 0.14 4.32 -10.44
CA LEU A 58 1.04 5.44 -10.70
C LEU A 58 0.68 6.67 -9.86
N ASN A 59 -0.61 6.97 -9.70
CA ASN A 59 -1.09 8.04 -8.83
C ASN A 59 -0.74 7.75 -7.37
N TRP A 60 -1.09 6.57 -6.87
CA TRP A 60 -0.73 6.09 -5.54
C TRP A 60 0.77 6.23 -5.27
N LYS A 61 1.62 5.78 -6.21
CA LYS A 61 3.08 5.86 -6.08
C LYS A 61 3.60 7.29 -5.99
N LYS A 62 2.97 8.25 -6.68
CA LYS A 62 3.32 9.68 -6.57
C LYS A 62 2.97 10.22 -5.17
N ILE A 63 1.79 9.89 -4.67
CA ILE A 63 1.29 10.31 -3.35
C ILE A 63 2.14 9.71 -2.23
N TYR A 64 2.41 8.41 -2.32
CA TYR A 64 3.31 7.67 -1.43
C TYR A 64 4.69 8.34 -1.33
N LYS A 65 5.29 8.70 -2.47
CA LYS A 65 6.58 9.42 -2.49
C LYS A 65 6.48 10.80 -1.83
N LYS A 66 5.41 11.55 -2.12
CA LYS A 66 5.18 12.89 -1.56
C LYS A 66 5.05 12.84 -0.03
N ASN A 67 4.27 11.91 0.50
CA ASN A 67 4.10 11.73 1.95
C ASN A 67 5.40 11.30 2.64
N LYS A 68 6.16 10.39 2.02
CA LYS A 68 7.48 9.95 2.52
C LYS A 68 8.49 11.10 2.58
N SER A 69 8.50 11.98 1.57
CA SER A 69 9.34 13.18 1.58
C SER A 69 8.94 14.17 2.67
N ASN A 70 7.64 14.38 2.90
CA ASN A 70 7.16 15.28 3.94
C ASN A 70 7.46 14.78 5.36
N MET A 71 7.46 13.46 5.60
CA MET A 71 7.85 12.88 6.89
C MET A 71 9.35 13.03 7.18
N LYS A 72 10.21 13.07 6.15
CA LYS A 72 11.66 13.21 6.31
C LYS A 72 12.12 14.65 6.62
N SER A 73 11.24 15.63 6.49
CA SER A 73 11.52 17.05 6.74
C SER A 73 11.03 17.55 8.12
N ARG A 74 10.67 16.64 9.03
CA ARG A 74 10.36 16.95 10.44
C ARG A 74 11.35 16.30 11.38
#